data_AF-A0A516NYQ0-F1
#
_entry.id   AF-A0A516NYQ0-F1
#
_cell.length_a   1.000
_cell.length_b   1.000
_cell.length_c   1.000
_cell.angle_alpha   90.00
_cell.angle_beta   90.00
_cell.angle_gamma   90.00
#
_symmetry.space_group_name_H-M   'P 1'
#
loop_
_entity.id
_entity.type
_entity.pdbx_description
1 polymer ?
#
loop_
_entity_poly.entity_id
_entity_poly.type
_entity_poly.pdbx_seq_one_letter_code
_entity_poly.pdbx_strand_id
1 'polypeptide(L)'
;MIERELEIWRDLREYPPPPGAELIAADERFHSRLLAASGNTALADALATVHARVRPIRALDIPTPERIAIMTAEHIAIAEQLLAGDLDQGLSVLVTHITTSRDHVLARAEHALRLTKLARALRD
;
A
#
# COMPACT_ATOMS: atom_id res chain seq x y z
N MET A 1 -1.13 19.02 -3.67
CA MET A 1 -1.82 17.70 -3.64
C MET A 1 -1.07 16.72 -2.75
N ILE A 2 0.24 16.63 -2.89
CA ILE A 2 1.11 15.79 -2.04
C ILE A 2 1.18 16.31 -0.60
N GLU A 3 1.12 17.63 -0.39
CA GLU A 3 1.07 18.25 0.95
C GLU A 3 -0.11 17.73 1.77
N ARG A 4 -1.29 17.66 1.15
CA ARG A 4 -2.50 17.12 1.78
C ARG A 4 -2.34 15.64 2.12
N GLU A 5 -1.71 14.86 1.26
CA GLU A 5 -1.44 13.46 1.58
C GLU A 5 -0.44 13.33 2.73
N LEU A 6 0.60 14.17 2.78
CA LEU A 6 1.54 14.20 3.90
C LEU A 6 0.85 14.50 5.23
N GLU A 7 -0.07 15.47 5.26
CA GLU A 7 -0.90 15.77 6.44
C GLU A 7 -1.71 14.55 6.86
N ILE A 8 -2.43 13.92 5.92
CA ILE A 8 -3.23 12.72 6.23
C ILE A 8 -2.38 11.59 6.79
N TRP A 9 -1.20 11.34 6.23
CA TRP A 9 -0.32 10.26 6.72
C TRP A 9 0.31 10.58 8.07
N ARG A 10 0.57 11.86 8.38
CA ARG A 10 0.98 12.29 9.72
C ARG A 10 -0.14 12.08 10.74
N ASP A 11 -1.38 12.41 10.39
CA ASP A 11 -2.54 12.16 11.24
C ASP A 11 -2.76 10.66 11.47
N LEU A 12 -2.64 9.83 10.43
CA LEU A 12 -2.75 8.37 10.55
C LEU A 12 -1.62 7.76 11.40
N ARG A 13 -0.44 8.39 11.44
CA ARG A 13 0.65 7.96 12.32
C ARG A 13 0.38 8.29 13.78
N GLU A 14 -0.15 9.48 14.04
CA GLU A 14 -0.49 9.94 15.39
C GLU A 14 -1.73 9.23 15.95
N TYR A 15 -2.73 9.03 15.10
CA TYR A 15 -4.01 8.41 15.42
C TYR A 15 -4.27 7.21 14.49
N PRO A 16 -3.55 6.10 14.68
CA PRO A 16 -3.68 4.93 13.81
C PRO A 16 -5.10 4.36 13.90
N PRO A 17 -5.82 4.24 12.76
CA PRO A 17 -7.15 3.65 12.75
C PRO A 17 -7.04 2.15 13.03
N PRO A 18 -8.15 1.49 13.39
CA PRO A 18 -8.23 0.05 13.36
C PRO A 18 -7.76 -0.50 12.00
N PRO A 19 -7.02 -1.61 11.97
CA PRO A 19 -6.66 -2.25 10.72
C PRO A 19 -7.93 -2.58 9.91
N GLY A 20 -7.94 -2.29 8.60
CA GLY A 20 -9.10 -2.62 7.78
C GLY A 20 -9.22 -1.81 6.48
N ALA A 21 -10.45 -1.75 5.97
CA ALA A 21 -10.77 -1.17 4.68
C ALA A 21 -10.37 0.31 4.54
N GLU A 22 -10.46 1.08 5.63
CA GLU A 22 -10.08 2.50 5.64
C GLU A 22 -8.57 2.68 5.36
N LEU A 23 -7.74 1.85 5.98
CA LEU A 23 -6.30 1.89 5.80
C LEU A 23 -5.89 1.44 4.39
N ILE A 24 -6.56 0.41 3.86
CA ILE A 24 -6.39 -0.02 2.46
C ILE A 24 -6.79 1.10 1.50
N ALA A 25 -7.91 1.78 1.75
CA ALA A 25 -8.36 2.89 0.93
C ALA A 25 -7.41 4.10 1.00
N ALA A 26 -6.80 4.37 2.16
CA ALA A 26 -5.79 5.41 2.32
C ALA A 26 -4.51 5.11 1.51
N ASP A 27 -3.99 3.88 1.59
CA ASP A 27 -2.86 3.40 0.78
C ASP A 27 -3.16 3.54 -0.73
N GLU A 28 -4.29 3.00 -1.18
CA GLU A 28 -4.66 3.07 -2.61
C GLU A 28 -4.86 4.51 -3.10
N ARG A 29 -5.45 5.39 -2.27
CA ARG A 29 -5.64 6.82 -2.60
C ARG A 29 -4.30 7.52 -2.76
N PHE A 30 -3.34 7.24 -1.89
CA PHE A 30 -2.01 7.84 -1.95
C PHE A 30 -1.33 7.53 -3.28
N HIS A 31 -1.20 6.24 -3.62
CA HIS A 31 -0.55 5.81 -4.86
C HIS A 31 -1.28 6.34 -6.10
N SER A 32 -2.62 6.36 -6.07
CA SER A 32 -3.42 6.90 -7.17
C SER A 32 -3.19 8.40 -7.38
N ARG A 33 -3.14 9.19 -6.30
CA ARG A 33 -2.86 10.64 -6.37
C ARG A 33 -1.45 10.93 -6.83
N LEU A 34 -0.49 10.14 -6.37
CA LEU A 34 0.90 10.27 -6.81
C LEU A 34 1.03 10.02 -8.31
N LEU A 35 0.43 8.93 -8.81
CA LEU A 35 0.49 8.59 -10.22
C LEU A 35 -0.30 9.58 -11.09
N ALA A 36 -1.46 10.06 -10.62
CA ALA A 36 -2.22 11.10 -11.31
C ALA A 36 -1.43 12.41 -11.47
N ALA A 37 -0.51 12.72 -10.55
CA ALA A 37 0.38 13.88 -10.65
C ALA A 37 1.31 13.84 -11.88
N SER A 38 1.57 12.64 -12.44
CA SER A 38 2.36 12.50 -13.66
C SER A 38 1.63 12.98 -14.93
N GLY A 39 0.31 13.20 -14.86
CA GLY A 39 -0.53 13.51 -16.02
C GLY A 39 -0.78 12.32 -16.95
N ASN A 40 -0.24 11.13 -16.65
CA ASN A 40 -0.45 9.93 -17.45
C ASN A 40 -1.69 9.15 -16.98
N THR A 41 -2.83 9.43 -17.61
CA THR A 41 -4.12 8.81 -17.28
C THR A 41 -4.13 7.30 -17.54
N ALA A 42 -3.45 6.83 -18.59
CA ALA A 42 -3.38 5.40 -18.91
C ALA A 42 -2.69 4.59 -17.79
N LEU A 43 -1.64 5.15 -17.18
CA LEU A 43 -0.99 4.53 -16.03
C LEU A 43 -1.88 4.58 -14.78
N ALA A 44 -2.60 5.69 -14.54
CA ALA A 44 -3.53 5.80 -13.42
C ALA A 44 -4.65 4.74 -13.50
N ASP A 45 -5.23 4.52 -14.68
CA ASP A 45 -6.26 3.50 -14.91
C ASP A 45 -5.73 2.08 -14.73
N ALA A 46 -4.49 1.83 -15.19
CA ALA A 46 -3.81 0.56 -14.96
C ALA A 46 -3.61 0.29 -13.47
N LEU A 47 -3.19 1.29 -12.69
CA LEU A 47 -3.04 1.16 -11.24
C LEU A 47 -4.37 0.88 -10.54
N ALA A 48 -5.46 1.54 -10.93
CA ALA A 48 -6.80 1.26 -10.41
C ALA A 48 -7.21 -0.21 -10.65
N THR A 49 -6.89 -0.74 -11.83
CA THR A 49 -7.11 -2.16 -12.15
C THR A 49 -6.28 -3.10 -11.28
N VAL A 50 -5.02 -2.75 -11.00
CA VAL A 50 -4.16 -3.51 -10.09
C VAL A 50 -4.74 -3.51 -8.67
N HIS A 51 -5.11 -2.34 -8.13
CA HIS A 51 -5.74 -2.21 -6.81
C HIS A 51 -6.96 -3.12 -6.68
N ALA A 52 -7.88 -3.09 -7.65
CA ALA A 52 -9.07 -3.95 -7.64
C ALA A 52 -8.75 -5.45 -7.57
N ARG A 53 -7.69 -5.89 -8.27
CA ARG A 53 -7.26 -7.31 -8.28
C ARG A 53 -6.58 -7.74 -7.00
N VAL A 54 -5.79 -6.87 -6.36
CA VAL A 54 -5.04 -7.21 -5.14
C VAL A 54 -5.83 -7.00 -3.85
N ARG A 55 -6.89 -6.18 -3.89
CA ARG A 55 -7.71 -5.84 -2.72
C ARG A 55 -8.24 -7.07 -1.96
N PRO A 56 -8.74 -8.15 -2.61
CA PRO A 56 -9.18 -9.34 -1.88
C PRO A 56 -8.06 -9.98 -1.06
N ILE A 57 -6.85 -10.08 -1.61
CA ILE A 57 -5.68 -10.64 -0.90
C ILE A 57 -5.26 -9.72 0.25
N ARG A 58 -5.30 -8.39 0.05
CA ARG A 58 -5.00 -7.41 1.10
C ARG A 58 -6.01 -7.46 2.25
N ALA A 59 -7.27 -7.77 1.97
CA ALA A 59 -8.32 -7.87 2.99
C ALA A 59 -8.26 -9.15 3.83
N LEU A 60 -7.56 -10.19 3.37
CA LEU A 60 -7.41 -11.45 4.11
C LEU A 60 -6.43 -11.35 5.30
N ASP A 61 -5.64 -10.29 5.37
CA ASP A 61 -4.58 -10.14 6.34
C ASP A 61 -4.62 -8.75 6.97
N ILE A 62 -5.03 -8.76 8.23
CA ILE A 62 -5.21 -7.59 9.08
C ILE A 62 -3.80 -7.13 9.50
N PRO A 63 -3.33 -5.94 9.09
CA PRO A 63 -1.99 -5.49 9.42
C PRO A 63 -1.83 -5.33 10.95
N THR A 64 -0.67 -5.74 11.46
CA THR A 64 -0.28 -5.52 12.86
C THR A 64 -0.04 -4.04 13.12
N PRO A 65 -0.12 -3.57 14.38
CA PRO A 65 0.22 -2.18 14.72
C PRO A 65 1.62 -1.77 14.24
N GLU A 66 2.60 -2.67 14.32
CA GLU A 66 3.95 -2.45 13.81
C GLU A 66 3.96 -2.28 12.29
N ARG A 67 3.16 -3.06 11.55
CA ARG A 67 3.03 -2.90 10.10
C ARG A 67 2.39 -1.56 9.73
N ILE A 68 1.42 -1.08 10.52
CA ILE A 68 0.81 0.25 10.34
C ILE A 68 1.84 1.35 10.58
N ALA A 69 2.65 1.24 11.64
CA ALA A 69 3.72 2.19 11.92
C ALA A 69 4.76 2.27 10.79
N ILE A 70 5.20 1.12 10.26
CA ILE A 70 6.11 1.07 9.11
C ILE A 70 5.46 1.71 7.88
N MET A 71 4.23 1.32 7.56
CA MET A 71 3.53 1.82 6.39
C MET A 71 3.34 3.34 6.44
N THR A 72 2.91 3.89 7.58
CA THR A 72 2.75 5.35 7.73
C THR A 72 4.09 6.07 7.60
N ALA A 73 5.18 5.53 8.17
CA ALA A 73 6.52 6.10 8.02
C ALA A 73 7.01 6.09 6.56
N GLU A 74 6.80 5.00 5.82
CA GLU A 74 7.17 4.89 4.40
C GLU A 74 6.43 5.93 3.55
N HIS A 75 5.12 6.09 3.75
CA HIS A 75 4.31 7.06 3.00
C HIS A 75 4.70 8.51 3.28
N ILE A 76 5.00 8.83 4.55
CA ILE A 76 5.52 10.14 4.95
C ILE A 76 6.86 10.40 4.26
N ALA A 77 7.78 9.43 4.30
CA ALA A 77 9.10 9.57 3.68
C ALA A 77 8.98 9.83 2.17
N ILE A 78 8.13 9.08 1.45
CA ILE A 78 7.88 9.31 0.02
C ILE A 78 7.38 10.74 -0.22
N ALA A 79 6.36 11.18 0.52
CA ALA A 79 5.79 12.52 0.35
C ALA A 79 6.81 13.63 0.66
N GLU A 80 7.64 13.46 1.69
CA GLU A 80 8.69 14.42 2.06
C GLU A 80 9.77 14.54 0.98
N GLN A 81 10.23 13.42 0.39
CA GLN A 81 11.20 13.47 -0.71
C GLN A 81 10.65 14.18 -1.94
N LEU A 82 9.38 13.91 -2.28
CA LEU A 82 8.72 14.56 -3.41
C LEU A 82 8.56 16.07 -3.20
N LEU A 83 8.21 16.50 -1.99
CA LEU A 83 8.07 17.92 -1.65
C LEU A 83 9.41 18.64 -1.56
N ALA A 84 10.48 17.93 -1.19
CA ALA A 84 11.84 18.46 -1.21
C ALA A 84 12.39 18.63 -2.64
N GLY A 85 11.74 18.05 -3.65
CA GLY A 85 12.19 18.09 -5.05
C GLY A 85 13.34 17.12 -5.36
N ASP A 86 13.73 16.26 -4.41
CA ASP A 86 14.73 15.21 -4.62
C ASP A 86 14.08 14.00 -5.29
N LEU A 87 13.92 14.09 -6.61
CA LEU A 87 13.21 13.08 -7.40
C LEU A 87 13.95 11.74 -7.48
N ASP A 88 15.29 11.76 -7.45
CA ASP A 88 16.09 10.53 -7.47
C ASP A 88 15.92 9.75 -6.18
N GLN A 89 16.02 10.45 -5.03
CA GLN A 89 15.77 9.83 -3.75
C GLN A 89 14.29 9.41 -3.60
N GLY A 90 13.36 10.25 -4.05
CA GLY A 90 11.93 9.94 -4.06
C GLY A 90 11.60 8.68 -4.87
N LEU A 91 12.18 8.53 -6.06
CA LEU A 91 12.04 7.33 -6.88
C LEU A 91 12.61 6.10 -6.18
N SER A 92 13.80 6.19 -5.59
CA SER A 92 14.44 5.09 -4.86
C SER A 92 13.59 4.59 -3.68
N VAL A 93 13.06 5.51 -2.88
CA VAL A 93 12.18 5.18 -1.74
C VAL A 93 10.88 4.53 -2.24
N LEU A 94 10.26 5.11 -3.27
CA LEU A 94 9.01 4.58 -3.83
C LEU A 94 9.17 3.17 -4.40
N VAL A 95 10.24 2.92 -5.14
CA VAL A 95 10.53 1.59 -5.70
C VAL A 95 10.70 0.57 -4.58
N THR A 96 11.50 0.89 -3.56
CA THR A 96 11.71 0.01 -2.39
C THR A 96 10.40 -0.29 -1.65
N HIS A 97 9.56 0.72 -1.46
CA HIS A 97 8.24 0.55 -0.84
C HIS A 97 7.33 -0.38 -1.66
N ILE A 98 7.22 -0.15 -2.98
CA ILE A 98 6.36 -0.96 -3.85
C ILE A 98 6.85 -2.42 -3.94
N THR A 99 8.15 -2.66 -4.05
CA THR A 99 8.70 -4.02 -4.11
C THR A 99 8.47 -4.77 -2.80
N THR A 100 8.68 -4.11 -1.65
CA THR A 100 8.40 -4.69 -0.33
C THR A 100 6.91 -5.00 -0.17
N SER A 101 6.03 -4.08 -0.57
CA SER A 101 4.57 -4.27 -0.54
C SER A 101 4.13 -5.45 -1.43
N ARG A 102 4.70 -5.57 -2.62
CA ARG A 102 4.47 -6.71 -3.53
C ARG A 102 4.87 -8.03 -2.89
N ASP A 103 6.05 -8.11 -2.30
CA ASP A 103 6.56 -9.36 -1.71
C ASP A 103 5.68 -9.79 -0.53
N HIS A 104 5.16 -8.84 0.25
CA HIS A 104 4.17 -9.12 1.29
C HIS A 104 2.84 -9.62 0.73
N VAL A 105 2.34 -9.07 -0.38
CA VAL A 105 1.13 -9.59 -1.05
C VAL A 105 1.34 -11.02 -1.55
N LEU A 106 2.49 -11.31 -2.16
CA LEU A 106 2.82 -12.65 -2.68
C LEU A 106 2.89 -13.69 -1.57
N ALA A 107 3.64 -13.40 -0.50
CA ALA A 107 3.76 -14.31 0.65
C ALA A 107 2.39 -14.65 1.26
N ARG A 108 1.46 -13.68 1.28
CA ARG A 108 0.10 -13.86 1.78
C ARG A 108 -0.77 -14.70 0.85
N ALA A 109 -0.69 -14.46 -0.46
CA ALA A 109 -1.38 -15.27 -1.45
C ALA A 109 -0.93 -16.74 -1.36
N GLU A 110 0.37 -16.99 -1.23
CA GLU A 110 0.92 -18.33 -1.03
C GLU A 110 0.42 -18.98 0.26
N HIS A 111 0.35 -18.22 1.36
CA HIS A 111 -0.17 -18.71 2.63
C HIS A 111 -1.64 -19.10 2.54
N ALA A 112 -2.48 -18.25 1.93
CA ALA A 112 -3.91 -18.53 1.72
C ALA A 112 -4.14 -19.79 0.86
N LEU A 113 -3.33 -19.97 -0.20
CA LEU A 113 -3.38 -21.17 -1.05
C LEU A 113 -2.97 -22.42 -0.26
N ARG A 114 -1.95 -22.33 0.61
CA ARG A 114 -1.51 -23.45 1.45
C ARG A 114 -2.61 -23.89 2.42
N LEU A 115 -3.26 -22.95 3.10
CA LEU A 115 -4.39 -23.23 4.01
C LEU A 115 -5.57 -23.86 3.26
N THR A 116 -5.90 -23.35 2.07
CA THR A 116 -6.99 -23.89 1.24
C THR A 116 -6.72 -25.35 0.84
N LYS A 117 -5.48 -25.67 0.44
CA LYS A 117 -5.07 -27.05 0.10
C LYS A 117 -5.20 -27.99 1.29
N LEU A 118 -4.74 -27.58 2.48
CA LEU A 118 -4.87 -28.37 3.71
C LEU A 118 -6.33 -28.63 4.07
N ALA A 119 -7.17 -27.60 4.04
CA ALA A 119 -8.60 -27.73 4.33
C ALA A 119 -9.35 -28.63 3.32
N ARG A 120 -8.84 -28.79 2.11
CA ARG A 120 -9.37 -29.75 1.13
C ARG A 120 -8.93 -31.17 1.48
N ALA A 121 -7.64 -31.38 1.76
CA ALA A 121 -7.11 -32.69 2.12
C ALA A 121 -7.68 -33.28 3.43
N LEU A 122 -8.13 -32.43 4.37
CA LEU A 122 -8.82 -32.88 5.60
C LEU A 122 -10.30 -33.22 5.40
N ARG A 123 -10.88 -32.86 4.24
CA ARG A 123 -12.28 -33.17 3.89
C ARG A 123 -12.42 -34.42 3.02
N ASP A 124 -11.32 -34.89 2.44
CA ASP A 124 -11.21 -36.11 1.64
C ASP A 124 -10.75 -37.29 2.54
#